data_AF-A0A950I529-F1
#
_entry.id   AF-A0A950I529-F1
#
_cell.length_a   1.000
_cell.length_b   1.000
_cell.length_c   1.000
_cell.angle_alpha   90.00
_cell.angle_beta   90.00
_cell.angle_gamma   90.00
#
_symmetry.space_group_name_H-M   'P 1'
#
loop_
_entity.id
_entity.type
_entity.pdbx_description
1 polymer ?
#
loop_
_entity_poly.entity_id
_entity_poly.type
_entity_poly.pdbx_seq_one_letter_code
_entity_poly.pdbx_strand_id
1 'polypeptide(L)'
;TVVDGEVDWGRYYALIYYSPFCRFDELLAGVVVAMVANFHPAAWARLTRHGYLTLLAGLLGVSAVAYSFVVADSSRGFATFGYPALAFSFALLVVSALSPNSPLARIRMPGAATLAVWSYAIYLVHKPIIIVGAKLLKPMQIAAGSGGGVAILTVASVLGGALLYCCVERPFLRLRDRRVQQGQAALAVQTAA
;
A
#
# COMPACT_ATOMS: atom_id res chain seq x y z
N THR A 1 -2.66 -26.57 0.96
CA THR A 1 -3.31 -27.89 1.12
C THR A 1 -2.88 -28.43 2.46
N VAL A 2 -3.83 -28.72 3.35
CA VAL A 2 -3.53 -29.22 4.70
C VAL A 2 -3.05 -30.66 4.58
N VAL A 3 -1.87 -30.92 5.12
CA VAL A 3 -1.37 -32.26 5.39
C VAL A 3 -1.34 -32.32 6.92
N ASP A 4 -2.06 -33.27 7.49
CA ASP A 4 -2.05 -33.60 8.92
C ASP A 4 -2.48 -32.50 9.92
N GLY A 5 -3.51 -31.72 9.57
CA GLY A 5 -4.14 -30.77 10.51
C GLY A 5 -3.35 -29.49 10.80
N GLU A 6 -2.08 -29.43 10.41
CA GLU A 6 -1.26 -28.23 10.47
C GLU A 6 -1.30 -27.45 9.14
N VAL A 7 -1.27 -26.12 9.23
CA VAL A 7 -1.14 -25.26 8.05
C VAL A 7 0.28 -25.43 7.54
N ASP A 8 0.44 -26.06 6.37
CA ASP A 8 1.70 -26.06 5.64
C ASP A 8 2.02 -24.63 5.19
N TRP A 9 2.74 -23.91 6.04
CA TRP A 9 3.14 -22.52 5.83
C TRP A 9 3.98 -22.36 4.57
N GLY A 10 4.79 -23.36 4.20
CA GLY A 10 5.59 -23.32 2.97
C GLY A 10 4.72 -23.26 1.72
N ARG A 11 3.70 -24.13 1.64
CA ARG A 11 2.70 -24.10 0.56
C ARG A 11 1.78 -22.89 0.63
N TYR A 12 1.40 -22.44 1.82
CA TYR A 12 0.63 -21.20 1.98
C TYR A 12 1.39 -20.01 1.39
N TYR A 13 2.68 -19.87 1.73
CA TYR A 13 3.51 -18.81 1.18
C TYR A 13 3.64 -18.92 -0.33
N ALA A 14 3.93 -20.11 -0.86
CA ALA A 14 4.13 -20.29 -2.30
C ALA A 14 2.85 -20.05 -3.12
N LEU A 15 1.71 -20.60 -2.69
CA LEU A 15 0.49 -20.66 -3.51
C LEU A 15 -0.47 -19.49 -3.25
N ILE A 16 -0.45 -18.92 -2.04
CA ILE A 16 -1.39 -17.87 -1.64
C ILE A 16 -0.65 -16.55 -1.47
N TYR A 17 0.36 -16.49 -0.61
CA TYR A 17 1.00 -15.22 -0.26
C TYR A 17 1.88 -14.63 -1.38
N TYR A 18 2.66 -15.45 -2.07
CA TYR A 18 3.55 -15.02 -3.16
C TYR A 18 2.89 -15.13 -4.55
N SER A 19 1.68 -15.68 -4.64
CA SER A 19 0.94 -15.75 -5.89
C SER A 19 0.39 -14.36 -6.25
N PRO A 20 0.73 -13.80 -7.43
CA PRO A 20 0.21 -12.50 -7.85
C PRO A 20 -1.31 -12.52 -8.07
N PHE A 21 -1.88 -13.69 -8.40
CA PHE A 21 -3.32 -13.84 -8.63
C PHE A 21 -4.13 -13.70 -7.34
N CYS A 22 -3.58 -14.16 -6.21
CA CYS A 22 -4.25 -14.13 -4.92
C CYS A 22 -4.18 -12.76 -4.22
N ARG A 23 -3.45 -11.78 -4.79
CA ARG A 23 -3.36 -10.40 -4.30
C ARG A 23 -4.03 -9.39 -5.22
N PHE A 24 -4.69 -9.88 -6.27
CA PHE A 24 -5.34 -9.03 -7.26
C PHE A 24 -6.57 -8.32 -6.69
N ASP A 25 -7.25 -8.95 -5.74
CA ASP A 25 -8.36 -8.40 -4.95
C ASP A 25 -7.98 -7.09 -4.23
N GLU A 26 -6.77 -7.03 -3.65
CA GLU A 26 -6.24 -5.82 -3.00
C GLU A 26 -6.14 -4.65 -4.00
N LEU A 27 -5.68 -4.94 -5.21
CA LEU A 27 -5.54 -3.94 -6.29
C LEU A 27 -6.90 -3.57 -6.89
N LEU A 28 -7.79 -4.55 -7.05
CA LEU A 28 -9.10 -4.39 -7.67
C LEU A 28 -9.94 -3.36 -6.92
N ALA A 29 -9.93 -3.37 -5.58
CA ALA A 29 -10.66 -2.39 -4.79
C ALA A 29 -10.22 -0.94 -5.10
N GLY A 30 -8.91 -0.69 -5.19
CA GLY A 30 -8.37 0.62 -5.57
C GLY A 30 -8.70 1.01 -7.02
N VAL A 31 -8.60 0.06 -7.95
CA VAL A 31 -8.95 0.28 -9.37
C VAL A 31 -10.44 0.63 -9.51
N VAL A 32 -11.32 -0.05 -8.81
CA VAL A 32 -12.77 0.25 -8.82
C VAL A 32 -13.03 1.68 -8.32
N VAL A 33 -12.38 2.10 -7.22
CA VAL A 33 -12.49 3.49 -6.75
C VAL A 33 -12.02 4.47 -7.82
N ALA A 34 -10.87 4.20 -8.46
CA ALA A 34 -10.36 5.06 -9.53
C ALA A 34 -11.29 5.11 -10.74
N MET A 35 -11.88 3.98 -11.15
CA MET A 35 -12.83 3.93 -12.26
C MET A 35 -14.11 4.71 -11.95
N VAL A 36 -14.66 4.56 -10.74
CA VAL A 36 -15.85 5.32 -10.31
C VAL A 36 -15.54 6.82 -10.27
N ALA A 37 -14.37 7.20 -9.74
CA ALA A 37 -13.96 8.61 -9.65
C ALA A 37 -13.77 9.29 -11.01
N ASN A 38 -13.23 8.57 -12.01
CA ASN A 38 -12.91 9.14 -13.32
C ASN A 38 -14.06 9.02 -14.35
N PHE A 39 -14.84 7.94 -14.31
CA PHE A 39 -15.82 7.63 -15.35
C PHE A 39 -17.29 7.73 -14.90
N HIS A 40 -17.56 7.79 -13.59
CA HIS A 40 -18.93 7.81 -13.06
C HIS A 40 -19.16 8.98 -12.09
N PRO A 41 -19.19 10.24 -12.58
CA PRO A 41 -19.24 11.43 -11.73
C PRO A 41 -20.48 11.47 -10.81
N ALA A 42 -21.64 11.01 -11.28
CA ALA A 42 -22.85 10.95 -10.46
C ALA A 42 -22.73 9.95 -9.29
N ALA A 43 -22.13 8.77 -9.53
CA ALA A 43 -21.89 7.78 -8.48
C ALA A 43 -20.83 8.28 -7.50
N TRP A 44 -19.76 8.89 -8.00
CA TRP A 44 -18.71 9.50 -7.21
C TRP A 44 -19.24 10.60 -6.28
N ALA A 45 -20.09 11.50 -6.79
CA ALA A 45 -20.71 12.55 -6.00
C ALA A 45 -21.59 11.98 -4.86
N ARG A 46 -22.36 10.92 -5.12
CA ARG A 46 -23.17 10.25 -4.08
C ARG A 46 -22.30 9.61 -3.00
N LEU A 47 -21.22 8.97 -3.40
CA LEU A 47 -20.30 8.27 -2.50
C LEU A 47 -19.54 9.27 -1.61
N THR A 48 -19.07 10.37 -2.19
CA THR A 48 -18.29 11.40 -1.48
C THR A 48 -19.14 12.38 -0.68
N ARG A 49 -20.46 12.43 -0.90
CA ARG A 49 -21.39 13.26 -0.11
C ARG A 49 -21.33 12.94 1.39
N HIS A 50 -21.10 11.67 1.74
CA HIS A 50 -21.09 11.19 3.12
C HIS A 50 -19.70 10.71 3.55
N GLY A 51 -18.67 11.54 3.36
CA GLY A 51 -17.28 11.22 3.71
C GLY A 51 -17.06 10.76 5.16
N TYR A 52 -17.90 11.18 6.10
CA TYR A 52 -17.85 10.71 7.50
C TYR A 52 -18.38 9.28 7.67
N LEU A 53 -19.37 8.86 6.89
CA LEU A 53 -19.87 7.47 6.92
C LEU A 53 -18.85 6.52 6.31
N THR A 54 -18.23 6.90 5.20
CA THR A 54 -17.16 6.10 4.59
C THR A 54 -15.92 6.05 5.48
N LEU A 55 -15.64 7.11 6.24
CA LEU A 55 -14.61 7.09 7.28
C LEU A 55 -14.93 6.07 8.37
N LEU A 56 -16.11 6.19 8.97
CA LEU A 56 -16.52 5.33 10.08
C LEU A 56 -16.56 3.86 9.63
N ALA A 57 -17.16 3.58 8.48
CA ALA A 57 -17.22 2.24 7.92
C ALA A 57 -15.82 1.68 7.61
N GLY A 58 -14.92 2.50 7.04
CA GLY A 58 -13.54 2.10 6.78
C GLY A 58 -12.76 1.78 8.05
N LEU A 59 -12.86 2.64 9.09
CA LEU A 59 -12.19 2.42 10.37
C LEU A 59 -12.74 1.18 11.08
N LEU A 60 -14.06 1.04 11.16
CA LEU A 60 -14.70 -0.14 11.76
C LEU A 60 -14.30 -1.42 11.01
N GLY A 61 -14.26 -1.38 9.68
CA GLY A 61 -13.84 -2.51 8.85
C GLY A 61 -12.38 -2.90 9.12
N VAL A 62 -11.44 -1.94 9.10
CA VAL A 62 -10.03 -2.20 9.43
C VAL A 62 -9.89 -2.75 10.84
N SER A 63 -10.55 -2.13 11.84
CA SER A 63 -10.50 -2.59 13.22
C SER A 63 -11.09 -3.98 13.40
N ALA A 64 -12.21 -4.30 12.74
CA ALA A 64 -12.84 -5.61 12.81
C ALA A 64 -11.95 -6.69 12.19
N VAL A 65 -11.33 -6.42 11.04
CA VAL A 65 -10.40 -7.36 10.40
C VAL A 65 -9.14 -7.52 11.24
N ALA A 66 -8.57 -6.44 11.77
CA ALA A 66 -7.39 -6.51 12.66
C ALA A 66 -7.67 -7.30 13.94
N TYR A 67 -8.83 -7.08 14.57
CA TYR A 67 -9.26 -7.85 15.73
C TYR A 67 -9.44 -9.33 15.38
N SER A 68 -10.10 -9.63 14.26
CA SER A 68 -10.29 -11.01 13.78
C SER A 68 -8.95 -11.70 13.51
N PHE A 69 -7.96 -10.97 12.98
CA PHE A 69 -6.62 -11.50 12.75
C PHE A 69 -5.91 -11.89 14.04
N VAL A 70 -6.08 -11.09 15.11
CA VAL A 70 -5.47 -11.37 16.42
C VAL A 70 -6.16 -12.54 17.13
N VAL A 71 -7.49 -12.66 16.99
CA VAL A 71 -8.29 -13.63 17.76
C VAL A 71 -8.48 -14.98 17.07
N ALA A 72 -8.66 -15.00 15.75
CA ALA A 72 -9.10 -16.21 15.02
C ALA A 72 -7.95 -17.00 14.37
N ASP A 73 -6.70 -16.57 14.57
CA ASP A 73 -5.49 -17.06 13.90
C ASP A 73 -5.60 -16.95 12.35
N SER A 74 -4.47 -17.04 11.64
CA SER A 74 -4.41 -16.89 10.18
C SER A 74 -4.98 -18.13 9.45
N SER A 75 -6.27 -18.39 9.64
CA SER A 75 -6.98 -19.51 9.04
C SER A 75 -7.22 -19.28 7.54
N ARG A 76 -7.47 -20.38 6.80
CA ARG A 76 -7.82 -20.32 5.37
C ARG A 76 -9.03 -19.39 5.10
N GLY A 77 -9.99 -19.34 6.01
CA GLY A 77 -11.14 -18.43 5.89
C GLY A 77 -10.74 -16.96 5.98
N PHE A 78 -9.78 -16.62 6.84
CA PHE A 78 -9.22 -15.27 6.89
C PHE A 78 -8.52 -14.90 5.59
N ALA A 79 -7.77 -15.82 4.99
CA ALA A 79 -7.13 -15.56 3.70
C ALA A 79 -8.14 -15.30 2.57
N THR A 80 -9.30 -15.97 2.60
CA THR A 80 -10.35 -15.82 1.57
C THR A 80 -11.23 -14.59 1.76
N PHE A 81 -11.52 -14.18 3.00
CA PHE A 81 -12.46 -13.08 3.26
C PHE A 81 -11.85 -11.90 4.01
N GLY A 82 -10.86 -12.14 4.86
CA GLY A 82 -10.17 -11.13 5.66
C GLY A 82 -9.37 -10.15 4.80
N TYR A 83 -8.53 -10.63 3.87
CA TYR A 83 -7.76 -9.76 2.98
C TYR A 83 -8.65 -8.93 2.02
N PRO A 84 -9.66 -9.50 1.34
CA PRO A 84 -10.59 -8.69 0.55
C PRO A 84 -11.37 -7.67 1.39
N ALA A 85 -11.83 -8.06 2.59
CA ALA A 85 -12.51 -7.14 3.50
C ALA A 85 -11.59 -6.01 3.97
N LEU A 86 -10.30 -6.30 4.21
CA LEU A 86 -9.30 -5.30 4.53
C LEU A 86 -9.10 -4.33 3.36
N ALA A 87 -8.95 -4.86 2.14
CA ALA A 87 -8.81 -4.06 0.93
C ALA A 87 -10.01 -3.13 0.70
N PHE A 88 -11.22 -3.65 0.86
CA PHE A 88 -12.45 -2.87 0.77
C PHE A 88 -12.52 -1.79 1.86
N SER A 89 -12.10 -2.11 3.09
CA SER A 89 -12.07 -1.14 4.20
C SER A 89 -11.09 0.01 3.90
N PHE A 90 -9.91 -0.29 3.36
CA PHE A 90 -8.97 0.74 2.89
C PHE A 90 -9.52 1.54 1.71
N ALA A 91 -10.25 0.92 0.78
CA ALA A 91 -10.92 1.63 -0.30
C ALA A 91 -11.94 2.66 0.24
N LEU A 92 -12.71 2.31 1.27
CA LEU A 92 -13.60 3.27 1.96
C LEU A 92 -12.83 4.41 2.62
N LEU A 93 -11.67 4.14 3.24
CA LEU A 93 -10.81 5.18 3.80
C LEU A 93 -10.26 6.11 2.72
N VAL A 94 -9.87 5.58 1.55
CA VAL A 94 -9.44 6.39 0.39
C VAL A 94 -10.58 7.27 -0.10
N VAL A 95 -11.78 6.71 -0.29
CA VAL A 95 -12.98 7.47 -0.65
C VAL A 95 -13.24 8.58 0.36
N SER A 96 -13.11 8.29 1.65
CA SER A 96 -13.25 9.28 2.71
C SER A 96 -12.20 10.38 2.60
N ALA A 97 -10.93 10.04 2.41
CA ALA A 97 -9.84 11.01 2.25
C ALA A 97 -10.02 11.94 1.04
N LEU A 98 -10.70 11.45 -0.01
CA LEU A 98 -11.05 12.23 -1.21
C LEU A 98 -12.39 12.97 -1.09
N SER A 99 -13.14 12.77 -0.01
CA SER A 99 -14.46 13.40 0.20
C SER A 99 -14.33 14.79 0.83
N PRO A 100 -14.92 15.85 0.25
CA PRO A 100 -14.79 17.22 0.77
C PRO A 100 -15.26 17.42 2.23
N ASN A 101 -16.24 16.60 2.64
CA ASN A 101 -16.86 16.67 3.98
C ASN A 101 -16.18 15.75 5.01
N SER A 102 -15.10 15.05 4.65
CA SER A 102 -14.40 14.16 5.59
C SER A 102 -13.35 14.89 6.43
N PRO A 103 -13.17 14.53 7.71
CA PRO A 103 -12.03 14.96 8.52
C PRO A 103 -10.68 14.67 7.86
N LEU A 104 -10.51 13.52 7.20
CA LEU A 104 -9.25 13.15 6.53
C LEU A 104 -8.86 14.12 5.42
N ALA A 105 -9.84 14.64 4.68
CA ALA A 105 -9.58 15.60 3.61
C ALA A 105 -9.08 16.96 4.15
N ARG A 106 -9.38 17.27 5.42
CA ARG A 106 -9.01 18.53 6.08
C ARG A 106 -7.68 18.44 6.83
N ILE A 107 -7.30 17.25 7.29
CA ILE A 107 -6.05 17.05 8.02
C ILE A 107 -4.88 17.06 7.05
N ARG A 108 -4.05 18.10 7.13
CA ARG A 108 -2.78 18.18 6.39
C ARG A 108 -1.66 17.64 7.27
N MET A 109 -1.24 16.40 7.01
CA MET A 109 -0.08 15.81 7.69
C MET A 109 1.20 16.24 6.99
N PRO A 110 2.12 16.95 7.68
CA PRO A 110 3.39 17.34 7.09
C PRO A 110 4.20 16.10 6.72
N GLY A 111 4.80 16.09 5.53
CA GLY A 111 5.61 14.97 5.03
C GLY A 111 4.84 13.78 4.47
N ALA A 112 3.51 13.70 4.62
CA ALA A 112 2.73 12.57 4.09
C ALA A 112 2.81 12.45 2.56
N ALA A 113 2.81 13.58 1.84
CA ALA A 113 2.99 13.58 0.39
C ALA A 113 4.38 13.04 -0.02
N THR A 114 5.44 13.46 0.68
CA THR A 114 6.79 12.96 0.46
C THR A 114 6.88 11.46 0.74
N LEU A 115 6.27 11.01 1.84
CA LEU A 115 6.24 9.60 2.20
C LEU A 115 5.45 8.76 1.19
N ALA A 116 4.34 9.29 0.67
CA ALA A 116 3.55 8.65 -0.37
C ALA A 116 4.37 8.46 -1.66
N VAL A 117 5.16 9.47 -2.05
CA VAL A 117 6.08 9.37 -3.18
C VAL A 117 7.18 8.33 -2.93
N TRP A 118 7.71 8.25 -1.71
CA TRP A 118 8.73 7.26 -1.36
C TRP A 118 8.19 5.84 -1.13
N SER A 119 6.86 5.67 -1.02
CA SER A 119 6.24 4.42 -0.58
C SER A 119 6.66 3.22 -1.43
N TYR A 120 6.78 3.40 -2.74
CA TYR A 120 7.23 2.37 -3.66
C TYR A 120 8.70 1.98 -3.42
N ALA A 121 9.58 2.96 -3.29
CA ALA A 121 10.99 2.71 -2.99
C ALA A 121 11.18 2.05 -1.61
N ILE A 122 10.44 2.48 -0.59
CA ILE A 122 10.42 1.87 0.74
C ILE A 122 9.95 0.41 0.64
N TYR A 123 8.87 0.15 -0.10
CA TYR A 123 8.36 -1.21 -0.31
C TYR A 123 9.43 -2.14 -0.90
N LEU A 124 10.24 -1.68 -1.86
CA LEU A 124 11.29 -2.51 -2.45
C LEU A 124 12.43 -2.84 -1.48
N VAL A 125 12.80 -1.92 -0.60
CA VAL A 125 14.06 -2.00 0.16
C VAL A 125 13.88 -2.36 1.64
N HIS A 126 12.69 -2.18 2.22
CA HIS A 126 12.48 -2.42 3.65
C HIS A 126 12.77 -3.89 4.05
N LYS A 127 12.37 -4.88 3.24
CA LYS A 127 12.61 -6.30 3.54
C LYS A 127 14.11 -6.67 3.61
N PRO A 128 14.94 -6.38 2.60
CA PRO A 128 16.39 -6.64 2.71
C PRO A 128 17.05 -5.83 3.83
N ILE A 129 16.62 -4.57 4.08
CA ILE A 129 17.10 -3.77 5.21
C ILE A 129 16.77 -4.44 6.54
N ILE A 130 15.55 -4.94 6.72
CA ILE A 130 15.17 -5.64 7.95
C ILE A 130 15.99 -6.92 8.13
N ILE A 131 16.19 -7.72 7.08
CA ILE A 131 16.95 -8.96 7.15
C ILE A 131 18.42 -8.70 7.52
N VAL A 132 19.06 -7.73 6.88
CA VAL A 132 20.46 -7.38 7.16
C VAL A 132 20.58 -6.64 8.49
N GLY A 133 19.71 -5.67 8.75
CA GLY A 133 19.68 -4.89 9.98
C GLY A 133 19.45 -5.75 11.22
N ALA A 134 18.58 -6.75 11.16
CA ALA A 134 18.40 -7.70 12.27
C ALA A 134 19.69 -8.46 12.62
N LYS A 135 20.52 -8.81 11.61
CA LYS A 135 21.84 -9.43 11.83
C LYS A 135 22.83 -8.45 12.46
N LEU A 136 22.79 -7.18 12.06
CA LEU A 136 23.67 -6.12 12.58
C LEU A 136 23.30 -5.69 14.01
N LEU A 137 22.04 -5.80 14.40
CA LEU A 137 21.58 -5.49 15.76
C LEU A 137 21.88 -6.60 16.77
N LYS A 138 22.06 -7.85 16.30
CA LYS A 138 22.30 -9.01 17.16
C LYS A 138 23.56 -8.88 18.05
N PRO A 139 24.74 -8.45 17.55
CA PRO A 139 25.92 -8.21 18.41
C PRO A 139 25.71 -7.12 19.45
N MET A 140 24.82 -6.16 19.19
CA MET A 140 24.49 -5.07 20.12
C MET A 140 23.46 -5.50 21.18
N GLN A 141 23.07 -6.78 21.22
CA GLN A 141 22.03 -7.33 22.08
C GLN A 141 20.66 -6.65 21.93
N ILE A 142 20.42 -5.98 20.80
CA ILE A 142 19.14 -5.38 20.48
C ILE A 142 18.31 -6.40 19.70
N ALA A 143 17.24 -6.91 20.31
CA ALA A 143 16.33 -7.81 19.63
C ALA A 143 15.58 -7.06 18.52
N ALA A 144 15.57 -7.59 17.29
CA ALA A 144 14.88 -6.96 16.16
C ALA A 144 13.37 -6.79 16.39
N GLY A 145 12.75 -7.68 17.18
CA GLY A 145 11.35 -7.59 17.59
C GLY A 145 11.08 -6.71 18.82
N SER A 146 12.11 -6.18 19.48
CA SER A 146 11.92 -5.19 20.55
C SER A 146 11.43 -3.86 19.99
N GLY A 147 10.74 -3.05 20.80
CA GLY A 147 10.29 -1.72 20.35
C GLY A 147 11.44 -0.85 19.81
N GLY A 148 12.61 -0.90 20.44
CA GLY A 148 13.81 -0.19 19.96
C GLY A 148 14.34 -0.75 18.63
N GLY A 149 14.42 -2.08 18.49
CA GLY A 149 14.84 -2.72 17.25
C GLY A 149 13.89 -2.41 16.08
N VAL A 150 12.59 -2.50 16.30
CA VAL A 150 11.56 -2.15 15.30
C VAL A 150 11.67 -0.68 14.90
N ALA A 151 11.85 0.23 15.85
CA ALA A 151 12.00 1.66 15.57
C ALA A 151 13.25 1.92 14.70
N ILE A 152 14.41 1.34 15.06
CA ILE A 152 15.66 1.48 14.30
C ILE A 152 15.48 0.95 12.87
N LEU A 153 14.94 -0.25 12.71
CA LEU A 153 14.76 -0.88 11.40
C LEU A 153 13.73 -0.15 10.54
N THR A 154 12.69 0.42 11.15
CA THR A 154 11.70 1.26 10.46
C THR A 154 12.34 2.53 9.93
N VAL A 155 13.09 3.25 10.78
CA VAL A 155 13.81 4.46 10.36
C VAL A 155 14.82 4.13 9.26
N ALA A 156 15.59 3.07 9.42
CA ALA A 156 16.54 2.61 8.40
C ALA A 156 15.85 2.29 7.06
N SER A 157 14.66 1.67 7.11
CA SER A 157 13.87 1.35 5.91
C SER A 157 13.35 2.60 5.20
N VAL A 158 12.85 3.58 5.95
CA VAL A 158 12.39 4.87 5.38
C VAL A 158 13.57 5.63 4.76
N LEU A 159 14.71 5.70 5.44
CA LEU A 159 15.92 6.36 4.93
C LEU A 159 16.46 5.65 3.70
N GLY A 160 16.51 4.32 3.72
CA GLY A 160 16.92 3.51 2.57
C GLY A 160 15.99 3.71 1.37
N GLY A 161 14.68 3.77 1.60
CA GLY A 161 13.70 4.06 0.55
C GLY A 161 13.84 5.48 -0.01
N ALA A 162 14.07 6.48 0.84
CA ALA A 162 14.34 7.86 0.42
C ALA A 162 15.62 7.95 -0.43
N LEU A 163 16.67 7.23 -0.04
CA LEU A 163 17.92 7.15 -0.80
C LEU A 163 17.69 6.49 -2.17
N LEU A 164 17.01 5.34 -2.20
CA LEU A 164 16.67 4.64 -3.44
C LEU A 164 15.83 5.53 -4.37
N TYR A 165 14.84 6.23 -3.81
CA TYR A 165 14.03 7.17 -4.57
C TYR A 165 14.88 8.30 -5.18
N CYS A 166 15.75 8.92 -4.39
CA CYS A 166 16.58 10.04 -4.85
C CYS A 166 17.64 9.60 -5.88
N CYS A 167 18.27 8.46 -5.68
CA CYS A 167 19.39 7.98 -6.49
C CYS A 167 18.96 7.20 -7.73
N VAL A 168 17.79 6.56 -7.72
CA VAL A 168 17.33 5.67 -8.79
C VAL A 168 15.99 6.13 -9.34
N GLU A 169 14.94 6.17 -8.54
CA GLU A 169 13.60 6.41 -9.07
C GLU A 169 13.47 7.80 -9.73
N ARG A 170 13.87 8.86 -9.01
CA ARG A 170 13.80 10.24 -9.48
C ARG A 170 14.60 10.52 -10.76
N PRO A 171 15.87 10.09 -10.92
CA PRO A 171 16.59 10.31 -12.17
C PRO A 171 15.96 9.56 -13.35
N PHE A 172 15.49 8.32 -13.15
CA PHE A 172 14.86 7.56 -14.22
C PHE A 172 13.49 8.14 -14.63
N LEU A 173 12.70 8.63 -13.68
CA LEU A 173 11.46 9.36 -13.97
C LEU A 173 11.75 10.63 -14.80
N ARG A 174 12.78 11.40 -14.44
CA ARG A 174 13.21 12.58 -15.21
C ARG A 174 13.64 12.22 -16.64
N LEU A 175 14.36 11.11 -16.81
CA LEU A 175 14.75 10.63 -18.14
C LEU A 175 13.55 10.21 -18.97
N ARG A 176 12.58 9.52 -18.36
CA ARG A 176 11.32 9.14 -19.01
C ARG A 176 10.54 10.37 -19.47
N ASP A 177 10.33 11.32 -18.57
CA ASP A 177 9.49 12.50 -18.85
C ASP A 177 10.09 13.34 -20.00
N ARG A 178 11.42 13.47 -20.05
CA ARG A 178 12.13 14.11 -21.18
C ARG A 178 11.86 13.40 -22.51
N ARG A 179 11.91 12.06 -22.53
CA ARG A 179 11.67 11.28 -23.76
C ARG A 179 10.21 11.36 -24.22
N VAL A 180 9.26 11.35 -23.28
CA VAL A 180 7.83 11.50 -23.60
C VAL A 180 7.55 12.87 -24.20
N GLN A 181 8.09 13.94 -23.60
CA GLN A 181 7.95 15.30 -24.12
C GLN A 181 8.55 15.46 -25.52
N GLN A 182 9.74 14.88 -25.76
CA GLN A 182 10.37 14.88 -27.08
C GLN A 182 9.53 14.14 -28.12
N GLY A 183 8.95 12.99 -27.77
CA GLY A 183 8.06 12.24 -28.66
C GLY A 183 6.78 13.00 -29.00
N GLN A 184 6.14 13.63 -28.01
CA GLN A 184 4.95 14.46 -28.21
C GLN A 184 5.24 15.67 -29.10
N ALA A 185 6.39 16.33 -28.92
CA ALA A 185 6.81 17.45 -29.77
C ALA A 185 7.04 17.02 -31.23
N ALA A 186 7.68 15.86 -31.45
CA ALA A 186 7.88 15.33 -32.80
C ALA A 186 6.57 14.97 -33.52
N LEU A 187 5.61 14.38 -32.79
CA LEU A 187 4.26 14.10 -33.31
C LEU A 187 3.48 15.38 -33.66
N ALA A 188 3.57 16.41 -32.81
CA ALA A 188 2.90 17.69 -33.07
C ALA A 188 3.43 18.40 -34.33
N VAL A 189 4.75 18.34 -34.56
CA VAL A 189 5.37 18.87 -35.79
C VAL A 189 4.90 18.09 -37.03
N GLN A 190 4.77 16.76 -36.94
CA GLN A 190 4.25 15.94 -38.04
C GLN A 190 2.78 16.20 -38.36
N THR A 191 1.95 16.49 -37.35
CA THR A 191 0.52 16.81 -37.57
C THR A 191 0.26 18.23 -38.07
N ALA A 192 1.26 19.11 -37.98
CA ALA A 192 1.17 20.51 -38.39
C ALA A 192 1.75 20.78 -39.80
N ALA A 193 2.37 19.77 -40.42
CA ALA A 193 2.87 19.77 -41.79
C ALA A 193 1.88 19.07 -42.72
#